data_AF-A0A1Y0BZR5-F1
#
_entry.id   AF-A0A1Y0BZR5-F1
#
_cell.length_a   1.000
_cell.length_b   1.000
_cell.length_c   1.000
_cell.angle_alpha   90.00
_cell.angle_beta   90.00
_cell.angle_gamma   90.00
#
_symmetry.space_group_name_H-M   'P 1'
#
loop_
_entity.id
_entity.type
_entity.pdbx_description
1 polymer ?
#
loop_
_entity_poly.entity_id
_entity_poly.type
_entity_poly.pdbx_seq_one_letter_code
_entity_poly.pdbx_strand_id
1 'polypeptide(L)'
;MWSQILDEGVANTVTLDPPPDRVAVAEAFWFSPGSFGVPLGLIGQLVLHMTRRGQPVPVWLGWAIVAWACLLGLMVPKSGAWAILTVGALIVAGESGRDQKALPANI
;
A
#
# COMPACT_ATOMS: atom_id res chain seq x y z
N MET A 1 5.94 -24.07 -7.56
CA MET A 1 5.45 -23.22 -6.46
C MET A 1 3.96 -22.92 -6.62
N TRP A 2 3.56 -22.00 -7.51
CA TRP A 2 2.14 -21.65 -7.71
C TRP A 2 1.26 -22.81 -8.19
N SER A 3 1.80 -23.74 -8.97
CA SER A 3 1.09 -24.96 -9.37
C SER A 3 0.70 -25.82 -8.15
N GLN A 4 1.59 -26.00 -7.19
CA GLN A 4 1.32 -26.77 -5.96
C GLN A 4 0.26 -26.11 -5.07
N ILE A 5 0.27 -24.78 -4.97
CA ILE A 5 -0.76 -24.02 -4.22
C ILE A 5 -2.14 -24.21 -4.85
N LEU A 6 -2.22 -24.27 -6.19
CA LEU A 6 -3.48 -24.46 -6.90
C LEU A 6 -3.98 -25.91 -6.81
N ASP A 7 -3.08 -26.89 -6.83
CA ASP A 7 -3.42 -28.32 -6.78
C ASP A 7 -3.87 -28.77 -5.37
N GLU A 8 -3.35 -28.16 -4.30
CA GLU A 8 -3.69 -28.49 -2.90
C GLU A 8 -4.95 -27.74 -2.39
N GLY A 9 -5.50 -26.82 -3.18
CA GLY A 9 -6.59 -25.93 -2.79
C GLY A 9 -6.09 -24.60 -2.21
N VAL A 10 -6.86 -23.52 -2.37
CA VAL A 10 -6.41 -22.16 -2.01
C VAL A 10 -6.62 -21.83 -0.52
N ALA A 11 -7.42 -22.63 0.20
CA ALA A 11 -7.73 -22.42 1.61
C ALA A 11 -6.80 -23.22 2.53
N ASN A 12 -6.22 -22.57 3.55
CA ASN A 12 -5.31 -23.16 4.57
C ASN A 12 -3.98 -23.75 4.07
N THR A 13 -3.61 -23.54 2.81
CA THR A 13 -2.37 -24.10 2.22
C THR A 13 -1.11 -23.33 2.64
N VAL A 14 -1.24 -22.04 2.92
CA VAL A 14 -0.17 -21.20 3.47
C VAL A 14 -0.43 -21.00 4.97
N THR A 15 0.44 -21.53 5.81
CA THR A 15 0.36 -21.44 7.28
C THR A 15 1.32 -20.39 7.82
N LEU A 16 1.00 -19.85 9.01
CA LEU A 16 1.87 -18.89 9.72
C LEU A 16 3.13 -19.55 10.31
N ASP A 17 3.09 -20.86 10.55
CA ASP A 17 4.21 -21.67 11.02
C ASP A 17 4.43 -22.83 10.03
N PRO A 18 5.13 -22.57 8.90
CA PRO A 18 5.38 -23.59 7.89
C PRO A 18 6.51 -24.53 8.34
N PRO A 19 6.40 -25.85 8.10
CA PRO A 19 7.54 -26.75 8.26
C PRO A 19 8.69 -26.35 7.31
N PRO A 20 9.95 -26.75 7.59
CA PRO A 20 11.13 -26.20 6.91
C PRO A 20 11.14 -26.34 5.38
N ASP A 21 10.49 -27.37 4.84
CA ASP A 21 10.33 -27.63 3.41
C ASP A 21 9.30 -26.72 2.72
N ARG A 22 8.46 -26.02 3.50
CA ARG A 22 7.36 -25.16 3.02
C ARG A 22 7.66 -23.66 3.13
N VAL A 23 8.80 -23.27 3.72
CA VAL A 23 9.19 -21.87 3.93
C VAL A 23 9.19 -21.09 2.61
N ALA A 24 9.75 -21.65 1.54
CA ALA A 24 9.82 -20.98 0.23
C ALA A 24 8.44 -20.71 -0.39
N VAL A 25 7.45 -21.58 -0.13
CA VAL A 25 6.05 -21.40 -0.58
C VAL A 25 5.42 -20.23 0.17
N ALA A 26 5.63 -20.15 1.49
CA ALA A 26 5.11 -19.07 2.33
C ALA A 26 5.75 -17.72 1.97
N GLU A 27 7.07 -17.67 1.79
CA GLU A 27 7.78 -16.47 1.35
C GLU A 27 7.28 -15.98 -0.01
N ALA A 28 7.13 -16.87 -0.99
CA ALA A 28 6.62 -16.51 -2.31
C ALA A 28 5.20 -15.91 -2.23
N PHE A 29 4.33 -16.47 -1.38
CA PHE A 29 2.99 -15.93 -1.15
C PHE A 29 3.05 -14.51 -0.56
N TRP A 30 3.82 -14.30 0.51
CA TRP A 30 3.95 -13.00 1.19
C TRP A 30 4.65 -11.94 0.33
N PHE A 31 5.53 -12.34 -0.59
CA PHE A 31 6.15 -11.45 -1.57
C PHE A 31 5.27 -11.16 -2.80
N SER A 32 4.13 -11.85 -2.99
CA SER A 32 3.26 -11.61 -4.15
C SER A 32 1.77 -11.39 -3.81
N PRO A 33 0.80 -12.34 -3.87
CA PRO A 33 -0.60 -12.01 -3.64
C PRO A 33 -0.94 -11.78 -2.16
N GLY A 34 -0.16 -12.35 -1.23
CA GLY A 34 -0.21 -12.01 0.19
C GLY A 34 0.52 -10.70 0.51
N SER A 35 1.26 -10.15 -0.45
CA SER A 35 1.83 -8.82 -0.33
C SER A 35 0.75 -7.75 -0.44
N PHE A 36 1.05 -6.56 0.06
CA PHE A 36 0.20 -5.39 -0.13
C PHE A 36 0.25 -4.81 -1.56
N GLY A 37 0.92 -5.45 -2.53
CA GLY A 37 1.10 -4.94 -3.88
C GLY A 37 -0.21 -4.72 -4.64
N VAL A 38 -1.11 -5.71 -4.65
CA VAL A 38 -2.42 -5.58 -5.33
C VAL A 38 -3.30 -4.51 -4.66
N PRO A 39 -3.50 -4.51 -3.32
CA PRO A 39 -4.22 -3.44 -2.65
C PRO A 39 -3.64 -2.05 -2.92
N LEU A 40 -2.31 -1.89 -2.85
CA LEU A 40 -1.65 -0.60 -3.13
C LEU A 40 -1.81 -0.17 -4.60
N GLY A 41 -1.76 -1.11 -5.53
CA GLY A 41 -2.01 -0.85 -6.95
C GLY A 41 -3.44 -0.33 -7.20
N LEU A 42 -4.44 -0.95 -6.55
CA LEU A 42 -5.83 -0.48 -6.61
C LEU A 42 -6.00 0.92 -6.01
N ILE A 43 -5.34 1.21 -4.89
CA ILE A 43 -5.33 2.56 -4.30
C ILE A 43 -4.71 3.56 -5.28
N GLY A 44 -3.58 3.22 -5.90
CA GLY A 44 -2.96 4.07 -6.93
C GLY A 44 -3.89 4.33 -8.12
N GLN A 45 -4.61 3.30 -8.57
CA GLN A 45 -5.59 3.43 -9.65
C GLN A 45 -6.79 4.30 -9.25
N LEU A 46 -7.26 4.20 -8.01
CA LEU A 46 -8.30 5.06 -7.46
C LEU A 46 -7.84 6.52 -7.41
N VAL A 47 -6.63 6.79 -6.90
CA VAL A 47 -6.03 8.13 -6.87
C VAL A 47 -5.94 8.74 -8.27
N LEU A 48 -5.50 7.95 -9.26
CA LEU A 48 -5.45 8.39 -10.66
C LEU A 48 -6.86 8.66 -11.22
N HIS A 49 -7.82 7.79 -10.92
CA HIS A 49 -9.20 7.96 -11.37
C HIS A 49 -9.83 9.25 -10.81
N MET A 50 -9.66 9.52 -9.52
CA MET A 50 -10.17 10.73 -8.87
C MET A 50 -9.53 11.99 -9.45
N THR A 51 -8.19 11.99 -9.54
CA THR A 51 -7.42 13.13 -10.07
C THR A 51 -7.80 13.44 -11.52
N ARG A 52 -7.97 12.43 -12.38
CA ARG A 52 -8.41 12.60 -13.78
C ARG A 52 -9.82 13.19 -13.90
N ARG A 53 -10.67 13.02 -12.88
CA ARG A 53 -12.02 13.59 -12.82
C ARG A 53 -12.09 14.92 -12.06
N GLY A 54 -10.94 15.48 -11.67
CA GLY A 54 -10.87 16.72 -10.87
C GLY A 54 -11.33 16.58 -9.43
N GLN A 55 -11.63 15.35 -8.99
CA GLN A 55 -12.07 15.05 -7.63
C GLN A 55 -10.87 15.03 -6.68
N PRO A 56 -10.95 15.65 -5.50
CA PRO A 56 -9.87 15.62 -4.52
C PRO A 56 -9.72 14.21 -3.94
N VAL A 57 -8.47 13.80 -3.71
CA VAL A 57 -8.18 12.57 -2.96
C VAL A 57 -8.34 12.87 -1.47
N PRO A 58 -9.02 12.03 -0.67
CA PRO A 58 -9.25 12.32 0.74
C PRO A 58 -7.95 12.34 1.55
N VAL A 59 -7.72 13.34 2.39
CA VAL A 59 -6.47 13.43 3.17
C VAL A 59 -6.30 12.38 4.25
N TRP A 60 -7.39 11.89 4.83
CA TRP A 60 -7.32 10.78 5.78
C TRP A 60 -6.64 9.55 5.17
N LEU A 61 -6.76 9.36 3.84
CA LEU A 61 -6.08 8.27 3.13
C LEU A 61 -4.57 8.49 3.09
N GLY A 62 -4.12 9.73 2.87
CA GLY A 62 -2.71 10.10 2.94
C GLY A 62 -2.11 9.84 4.32
N TRP A 63 -2.80 10.26 5.38
CA TRP A 63 -2.37 9.99 6.76
C TRP A 63 -2.38 8.50 7.12
N ALA A 64 -3.37 7.74 6.65
CA ALA A 64 -3.40 6.29 6.84
C ALA A 64 -2.17 5.61 6.20
N ILE A 65 -1.80 6.03 4.99
CA ILE A 65 -0.60 5.53 4.29
C ILE A 65 0.68 5.92 5.04
N VAL A 66 0.80 7.16 5.53
CA VAL A 66 1.96 7.59 6.35
C VAL A 66 2.07 6.77 7.63
N ALA A 67 0.98 6.62 8.38
CA ALA A 67 0.96 5.86 9.63
C ALA A 67 1.35 4.39 9.38
N TRP A 68 0.84 3.80 8.31
CA TRP A 68 1.17 2.43 7.92
C TRP A 68 2.65 2.28 7.50
N ALA A 69 3.17 3.22 6.71
CA ALA A 69 4.57 3.23 6.31
C ALA A 69 5.50 3.36 7.52
N CYS A 70 5.16 4.22 8.49
CA CYS A 70 5.91 4.34 9.75
C CYS A 70 5.88 3.03 10.54
N LEU A 71 4.71 2.39 10.67
CA LEU A 71 4.60 1.11 11.36
C LEU A 71 5.51 0.05 10.70
N LEU A 72 5.40 -0.12 9.38
CA LEU A 72 6.23 -1.07 8.63
C LEU A 72 7.73 -0.73 8.68
N GLY A 73 8.08 0.54 8.56
CA GLY A 73 9.46 1.03 8.66
C GLY A 73 10.06 0.82 10.04
N LEU A 74 9.26 0.90 11.11
CA LEU A 74 9.72 0.59 12.46
C LEU A 74 9.88 -0.91 12.69
N MET A 75 8.96 -1.74 12.19
CA MET A 75 9.05 -3.19 12.35
C MET A 75 10.14 -3.82 11.48
N VAL A 76 10.38 -3.28 10.28
CA VAL A 76 11.38 -3.78 9.34
C VAL A 76 12.22 -2.62 8.76
N PRO A 77 13.18 -2.06 9.52
CA PRO A 77 13.86 -0.81 9.17
C PRO A 77 14.69 -0.85 7.89
N LYS A 78 15.23 -2.03 7.53
CA LYS A 78 16.00 -2.23 6.29
C LYS A 78 15.12 -2.52 5.06
N SER A 79 13.80 -2.45 5.19
CA SER A 79 12.87 -2.68 4.08
C SER A 79 12.65 -1.42 3.23
N GLY A 80 12.05 -1.61 2.04
CA GLY A 80 11.60 -0.51 1.18
C GLY A 80 10.36 0.25 1.69
N ALA A 81 9.86 -0.04 2.90
CA ALA A 81 8.63 0.57 3.43
C ALA A 81 8.67 2.12 3.48
N TRP A 82 9.86 2.70 3.63
CA TRP A 82 10.05 4.15 3.62
C TRP A 82 9.62 4.82 2.32
N ALA A 83 9.63 4.11 1.18
CA ALA A 83 9.12 4.66 -0.08
C ALA A 83 7.60 4.93 -0.05
N ILE A 84 6.84 4.15 0.73
CA ILE A 84 5.40 4.31 0.91
C ILE A 84 5.10 5.62 1.66
N LEU A 85 6.01 6.06 2.53
CA LEU A 85 5.88 7.32 3.26
C LEU A 85 5.84 8.52 2.31
N THR A 86 6.67 8.50 1.25
CA THR A 86 6.65 9.53 0.21
C THR A 86 5.28 9.63 -0.48
N VAL A 87 4.64 8.49 -0.75
CA VAL A 87 3.30 8.46 -1.37
C VAL A 87 2.26 9.10 -0.46
N GLY A 88 2.26 8.74 0.83
CA GLY A 88 1.34 9.32 1.81
C GLY A 88 1.54 10.83 1.96
N ALA A 89 2.79 11.29 2.04
CA ALA A 89 3.13 12.71 2.14
C ALA A 89 2.65 13.52 0.92
N LEU A 90 2.80 12.98 -0.30
CA LEU A 90 2.33 13.63 -1.52
C LEU A 90 0.81 13.78 -1.57
N ILE A 91 0.06 12.77 -1.09
CA ILE A 91 -1.40 12.85 -1.00
C ILE A 91 -1.82 13.95 -0.01
N VAL A 92 -1.17 14.02 1.15
CA VAL A 92 -1.43 15.07 2.16
C VAL A 92 -1.12 16.46 1.61
N ALA A 93 0.05 16.64 1.00
CA ALA A 93 0.45 17.92 0.42
C ALA A 93 -0.47 18.40 -0.71
N GLY A 94 -1.03 17.46 -1.49
CA GLY A 94 -1.93 17.76 -2.60
C GLY A 94 -3.24 18.45 -2.18
N GLU A 95 -3.78 18.16 -1.00
CA GLU A 95 -4.95 18.85 -0.46
C GLU A 95 -4.59 20.24 0.07
N SER A 96 -3.49 20.36 0.84
CA SER A 96 -3.04 21.65 1.37
C SER A 96 -2.79 22.68 0.27
N GLY A 97 -2.27 22.25 -0.89
CA GLY A 97 -2.09 23.12 -2.06
C GLY A 97 -3.42 23.51 -2.75
N ARG A 98 -4.47 22.68 -2.65
CA ARG A 98 -5.81 23.03 -3.15
C ARG A 98 -6.49 24.07 -2.27
N ASP A 99 -6.39 23.94 -0.94
CA ASP A 99 -6.94 24.92 0.00
C ASP A 99 -6.27 26.29 -0.18
N GLN A 100 -4.95 26.29 -0.37
CA GLN A 100 -4.20 27.52 -0.63
C GLN A 100 -4.62 28.20 -1.95
N LYS A 101 -4.96 27.43 -2.99
CA LYS A 101 -5.45 27.96 -4.27
C LYS A 101 -6.91 28.41 -4.22
N ALA A 102 -7.70 27.89 -3.28
CA ALA A 102 -9.11 28.25 -3.07
C ALA A 102 -9.28 29.55 -2.26
N LEU A 103 -8.28 29.95 -1.47
CA LEU A 103 -8.24 31.26 -0.82
C LEU A 103 -8.05 32.35 -1.90
N PRO A 104 -8.96 33.34 -2.04
CA PRO A 104 -8.77 34.41 -3.00
C PRO A 104 -7.52 35.21 -2.64
N ALA A 105 -6.65 35.40 -3.63
CA ALA A 105 -5.50 36.29 -3.57
C ALA A 105 -5.97 37.76 -3.53
N ASN A 106 -6.53 38.19 -2.40
CA ASN A 106 -6.79 39.60 -2.13
C ASN A 106 -6.68 39.87 -0.62
N ILE A 107 -5.49 40.34 -0.22
CA ILE A 107 -5.27 41.22 0.93
C ILE A 107 -4.42 42.38 0.40
#